data_AF-A0A923VIG0-F1
#
_entry.id   AF-A0A923VIG0-F1
#
_cell.length_a   1.000
_cell.length_b   1.000
_cell.length_c   1.000
_cell.angle_alpha   90.00
_cell.angle_beta   90.00
_cell.angle_gamma   90.00
#
_symmetry.space_group_name_H-M   'P 1'
#
loop_
_entity.id
_entity.type
_entity.pdbx_description
1 polymer ?
#
loop_
_entity_poly.entity_id
_entity_poly.type
_entity_poly.pdbx_seq_one_letter_code
_entity_poly.pdbx_strand_id
1 'polypeptide(L)' 'SILDKRARIDNIFSKNLQLKSMLAGVVIGCFTETEFAFFLENKSEISKEIKMLTVKRIKDELTGKAPMLEITH' A
#
# COMPACT_ATOMS: atom_id res chain seq x y z
N SER A 1 -17.09 2.78 15.34
CA SER A 1 -17.31 3.70 14.21
C SER A 1 -16.34 3.40 13.06
N ILE A 2 -16.51 3.98 11.87
CA ILE A 2 -15.52 3.89 10.76
C ILE A 2 -14.17 4.50 11.17
N LEU A 3 -14.20 5.60 11.93
CA LEU A 3 -13.00 6.27 12.43
C LEU A 3 -12.17 5.36 13.34
N ASP A 4 -12.83 4.60 14.23
CA ASP A 4 -12.14 3.64 15.10
C ASP A 4 -11.47 2.52 14.31
N LYS A 5 -12.09 2.06 13.21
CA LYS A 5 -11.48 1.07 12.30
C LYS A 5 -10.24 1.64 11.62
N ARG A 6 -10.30 2.87 11.08
CA ARG A 6 -9.15 3.53 10.44
C ARG A 6 -7.99 3.70 11.43
N ALA A 7 -8.27 4.16 12.65
CA ALA A 7 -7.25 4.34 13.70
C ALA A 7 -6.61 3.00 14.13
N ARG A 8 -7.41 1.92 14.24
CA ARG A 8 -6.87 0.58 14.51
C ARG A 8 -5.94 0.09 13.41
N ILE A 9 -6.32 0.29 12.15
CA ILE A 9 -5.50 -0.08 10.99
C ILE A 9 -4.18 0.71 11.00
N ASP A 10 -4.23 2.03 11.23
CA ASP A 10 -3.02 2.86 11.35
C ASP A 10 -2.08 2.37 12.46
N ASN A 11 -2.64 2.01 13.62
CA ASN A 11 -1.87 1.49 14.75
C ASN A 11 -1.21 0.12 14.45
N ILE A 12 -1.87 -0.76 13.70
CA ILE A 12 -1.29 -2.04 13.27
C ILE A 12 -0.10 -1.80 12.33
N PHE A 13 -0.31 -0.98 11.29
CA PHE A 13 0.74 -0.71 10.30
C PHE A 13 1.87 0.16 10.83
N SER A 14 1.63 1.05 11.79
CA SER A 14 2.72 1.83 12.40
C SER A 14 3.68 0.92 13.17
N LYS A 15 3.14 -0.03 13.95
CA LYS A 15 3.92 -0.92 14.84
C LYS A 15 4.52 -2.14 14.15
N ASN A 16 3.93 -2.63 13.05
CA ASN A 16 4.40 -3.84 12.41
C ASN A 16 5.24 -3.56 11.15
N LEU A 17 6.57 -3.42 11.35
CA LEU A 17 7.51 -3.19 10.25
C LEU A 17 7.60 -4.39 9.30
N GLN A 18 7.58 -5.62 9.83
CA GLN A 18 7.64 -6.84 9.04
C GLN A 18 6.47 -6.94 8.05
N LEU A 19 5.24 -6.66 8.52
CA LEU A 19 4.05 -6.62 7.68
C LEU A 19 4.18 -5.60 6.54
N LYS A 20 4.65 -4.37 6.84
CA LYS A 20 4.86 -3.34 5.81
C LYS A 20 5.88 -3.77 4.75
N SER A 21 6.97 -4.42 5.18
CA SER A 21 8.01 -4.90 4.27
C SER A 21 7.51 -6.09 3.43
N MET A 22 6.74 -7.00 4.01
CA MET A 22 6.14 -8.14 3.30
C MET A 22 5.17 -7.66 2.22
N LEU A 23 4.28 -6.72 2.55
CA LEU A 23 3.34 -6.14 1.59
C LEU A 23 4.05 -5.37 0.47
N ALA A 24 5.10 -4.61 0.80
CA ALA A 24 5.92 -3.96 -0.21
C ALA A 24 6.59 -4.99 -1.13
N GLY A 25 7.08 -6.11 -0.58
CA GLY A 25 7.65 -7.21 -1.36
C GLY A 25 6.65 -7.85 -2.33
N VAL A 26 5.38 -8.01 -1.91
CA VAL A 26 4.31 -8.51 -2.80
C VAL A 26 4.10 -7.55 -3.97
N VAL A 27 4.01 -6.23 -3.71
CA VAL A 27 3.83 -5.23 -4.77
C VAL A 27 5.01 -5.22 -5.74
N ILE A 28 6.25 -5.25 -5.21
CA ILE A 28 7.48 -5.27 -6.03
C ILE A 28 7.56 -6.57 -6.84
N GLY A 29 7.12 -7.70 -6.29
CA GLY A 29 7.08 -8.97 -7.01
C GLY A 29 6.12 -9.01 -8.19
N CYS A 30 5.19 -8.05 -8.27
CA CYS A 30 4.29 -7.88 -9.42
C CYS A 30 4.86 -6.95 -10.49
N PHE A 31 6.04 -6.37 -10.30
CA PHE A 31 6.64 -5.49 -11.29
C PHE A 31 7.12 -6.26 -12.51
N THR A 32 6.92 -5.66 -13.67
CA THR A 32 7.64 -6.03 -14.90
C THR A 32 9.13 -5.71 -14.74
N GLU A 33 9.96 -6.25 -15.65
CA GLU A 33 11.40 -5.98 -15.63
C GLU A 33 11.72 -4.48 -15.70
N THR A 34 11.00 -3.73 -16.53
CA THR A 34 11.18 -2.28 -16.67
C THR A 34 10.79 -1.53 -15.40
N GLU A 35 9.67 -1.88 -14.78
CA GLU A 35 9.25 -1.27 -13.51
C GLU A 35 10.21 -1.63 -12.36
N PHE A 36 10.75 -2.84 -12.36
CA PHE A 36 11.74 -3.25 -11.38
C PHE A 36 13.07 -2.51 -11.56
N ALA A 37 13.52 -2.29 -12.80
CA ALA A 37 14.70 -1.47 -13.09
C ALA A 37 14.51 -0.03 -12.58
N PHE A 38 13.37 0.60 -12.90
CA PHE A 38 13.00 1.92 -12.38
C PHE A 38 12.96 1.96 -10.85
N PHE A 39 12.42 0.90 -10.22
CA PHE A 39 12.42 0.75 -8.77
C PHE A 39 13.84 0.67 -8.20
N LEU A 40 14.77 -0.05 -8.83
CA LEU A 40 16.15 -0.15 -8.34
C LEU A 40 16.87 1.20 -8.38
N GLU A 41 16.64 2.01 -9.42
CA GLU A 41 17.18 3.36 -9.53
C GLU A 41 16.63 4.31 -8.46
N ASN A 42 15.36 4.12 -8.06
CA ASN A 42 14.62 5.01 -7.16
C ASN A 42 14.21 4.34 -5.84
N LYS A 43 14.98 3.34 -5.41
CA LYS A 43 14.56 2.34 -4.38
C LYS A 43 14.00 2.93 -3.10
N SER A 44 14.63 3.98 -2.56
CA SER A 44 14.22 4.58 -1.29
C SER A 44 12.86 5.27 -1.39
N GLU A 45 12.69 6.09 -2.44
CA GLU A 45 11.48 6.85 -2.70
C GLU A 45 10.30 5.94 -3.03
N ILE A 46 10.49 5.03 -3.99
CA ILE A 46 9.44 4.11 -4.42
C ILE A 46 9.06 3.13 -3.31
N SER A 47 10.02 2.65 -2.50
CA SER A 47 9.69 1.82 -1.33
C SER A 47 8.82 2.55 -0.31
N LYS A 48 9.04 3.86 -0.10
CA LYS A 48 8.22 4.68 0.80
C LYS A 48 6.81 4.85 0.22
N GLU A 49 6.72 5.15 -1.06
CA GLU A 49 5.46 5.34 -1.76
C GLU A 49 4.60 4.08 -1.78
N ILE A 50 5.19 2.92 -2.13
CA ILE A 50 4.51 1.61 -2.09
C ILE A 50 3.91 1.36 -0.71
N LYS A 51 4.67 1.60 0.37
CA LYS A 51 4.17 1.38 1.74
C LYS A 51 2.99 2.30 2.07
N MET A 52 3.08 3.59 1.72
CA MET A 52 2.00 4.54 1.97
C MET A 52 0.73 4.19 1.19
N LEU A 53 0.87 3.91 -0.11
CA LEU A 53 -0.25 3.55 -0.98
C LEU A 53 -0.91 2.23 -0.55
N THR A 54 -0.11 1.24 -0.16
CA THR A 54 -0.63 -0.05 0.30
C THR A 54 -1.46 0.10 1.57
N VAL A 55 -0.96 0.85 2.57
CA VAL A 55 -1.72 1.11 3.81
C VAL A 55 -3.00 1.88 3.50
N LYS A 56 -2.94 2.89 2.61
CA LYS A 56 -4.12 3.64 2.18
C LYS A 56 -5.17 2.73 1.54
N ARG A 57 -4.79 1.89 0.59
CA ARG A 57 -5.69 0.94 -0.09
C ARG A 57 -6.38 0.00 0.91
N ILE A 58 -5.60 -0.61 1.82
CA ILE A 58 -6.15 -1.51 2.84
C ILE A 58 -7.14 -0.77 3.76
N LYS A 59 -6.82 0.46 4.17
CA LYS A 59 -7.73 1.27 4.97
C LYS A 59 -9.03 1.57 4.24
N ASP A 60 -8.93 1.94 2.97
CA ASP A 60 -10.09 2.34 2.20
C ASP A 60 -11.02 1.13 1.96
N GLU A 61 -10.46 -0.02 1.57
CA GLU A 61 -11.20 -1.29 1.41
C GLU A 61 -11.88 -1.76 2.70
N LEU A 62 -11.14 -1.85 3.81
CA LEU A 62 -11.67 -2.36 5.08
C LEU A 62 -12.66 -1.40 5.77
N THR A 63 -12.74 -0.16 5.29
CA THR A 63 -13.65 0.85 5.85
C THR A 63 -14.76 1.29 4.90
N GLY A 64 -14.83 0.69 3.71
CA GLY A 64 -15.91 0.91 2.75
C GLY A 64 -15.89 2.32 2.12
N LYS A 65 -14.77 3.03 2.16
CA LYS A 65 -14.54 4.10 1.19
C LYS A 65 -14.08 3.40 -0.08
N ALA A 66 -14.93 3.32 -1.09
CA ALA A 66 -14.50 2.95 -2.43
C ALA A 66 -13.35 3.89 -2.85
N PRO A 67 -12.21 3.33 -3.24
CA PRO A 67 -11.76 3.65 -4.58
C PRO A 67 -11.20 2.40 -5.26
N MET A 68 -11.96 1.84 -6.21
CA MET A 68 -11.45 1.43 -7.54
C MET A 68 -12.59 0.81 -8.35
N LEU A 69 -12.65 1.20 -9.62
CA LEU A 69 -13.68 0.94 -10.64
C LEU A 69 -14.85 1.95 -10.73
N GLU A 70 -14.54 3.24 -10.84
CA GLU A 70 -15.24 4.02 -11.89
C GLU A 70 -14.41 3.89 -13.18
N ILE A 71 -14.64 2.78 -13.90
CA ILE A 71 -14.40 2.77 -15.34
C ILE A 71 -15.70 3.33 -15.92
N THR A 72 -15.72 4.63 -16.18
CA THR A 72 -16.81 5.26 -16.92
C THR A 72 -16.70 4.80 -18.37
N HIS A 73 -17.62 3.93 -18.79
CA HIS A 73 -17.93 3.71 -20.20
C HIS A 73 -18.85 4.82 -20.70
#